data_AF-E4ZT18-F1
#
_entry.id   AF-E4ZT18-F1
#
_cell.length_a   1.000
_cell.length_b   1.000
_cell.length_c   1.000
_cell.angle_alpha   90.00
_cell.angle_beta   90.00
_cell.angle_gamma   90.00
#
_symmetry.space_group_name_H-M   'P 1'
#
loop_
_entity.id
_entity.type
_entity.pdbx_description
1 polymer ?
#
loop_
_entity_poly.entity_id
_entity_poly.type
_entity_poly.pdbx_seq_one_letter_code
_entity_poly.pdbx_strand_id
1 'polypeptide(L)'
;MPAVSSAPTPGLYSFRDFTPALTQHSILTCRERLPSTLLIQNMIAFSTYLLTIENRSNFFGPRSNSSYSPSLRVLHARLINGYIAPSPLPSQFLTPAHTDLSTHANVFSGKVHERPLADFQDLYYALLARIREMQKRMSDHVRSGFSTRDTLLFPSGPTLANLHDMLLSRWELLNNAAAGKAMDEAVREARIQCIQEEIVVLVESNLMSGDEAELQIMQLREKNVYEAQPGLEWTPEWDPALVNAKLAEKYRNVFEECRKMDKKEGGRGKRGCCCSCRAGCSTWYQWT
;
A
#
# COMPACT_ATOMS: atom_id res chain seq x y z
N MET A 1 23.71 -41.29 28.40
CA MET A 1 24.10 -39.91 28.06
C MET A 1 22.92 -39.01 28.35
N PRO A 2 23.04 -38.02 29.25
CA PRO A 2 21.92 -37.12 29.51
C PRO A 2 21.81 -36.12 28.35
N ALA A 3 20.62 -36.00 27.77
CA ALA A 3 20.31 -34.94 26.84
C ALA A 3 20.36 -33.60 27.61
N VAL A 4 21.41 -32.81 27.36
CA VAL A 4 21.47 -31.41 27.79
C VAL A 4 20.45 -30.66 26.93
N SER A 5 19.20 -30.69 27.36
CA SER A 5 18.18 -29.75 26.89
C SER A 5 18.49 -28.41 27.53
N SER A 6 19.44 -27.66 26.95
CA SER A 6 19.63 -26.26 27.29
C SER A 6 18.39 -25.53 26.80
N ALA A 7 17.43 -25.29 27.69
CA ALA A 7 16.34 -24.38 27.42
C ALA A 7 16.92 -23.06 26.89
N PRO A 8 16.35 -22.45 25.83
CA PRO A 8 16.83 -21.19 25.31
C PRO A 8 16.81 -20.16 26.44
N THR A 9 17.97 -19.60 26.77
CA THR A 9 18.08 -18.58 27.81
C THR A 9 17.31 -17.35 27.33
N PRO A 10 16.22 -16.94 28.00
CA PRO A 10 15.45 -15.77 27.60
C PRO A 10 16.35 -14.55 27.53
N GLY A 11 16.30 -13.80 26.42
CA GLY A 11 17.02 -12.54 26.26
C GLY A 11 18.43 -12.58 25.66
N LEU A 12 18.98 -13.74 25.28
CA LEU A 12 20.29 -13.80 24.59
C LEU A 12 20.22 -13.44 23.10
N TYR A 13 19.03 -13.53 22.49
CA TYR A 13 18.85 -13.27 21.07
C TYR A 13 17.93 -12.08 20.86
N SER A 14 18.41 -11.08 20.13
CA SER A 14 17.61 -9.96 19.62
C SER A 14 17.87 -9.78 18.12
N PHE A 15 16.89 -9.20 17.45
CA PHE A 15 17.08 -8.69 16.10
C PHE A 15 17.64 -7.27 16.15
N ARG A 16 18.31 -6.86 15.07
CA ARG A 16 18.75 -5.47 14.90
C ARG A 16 17.52 -4.59 14.70
N ASP A 17 17.45 -3.49 15.44
CA ASP A 17 16.36 -2.53 15.27
C ASP A 17 16.41 -1.84 13.90
N PHE A 18 15.21 -1.54 13.39
CA PHE A 18 15.06 -0.75 12.17
C PHE A 18 15.48 0.69 12.42
N THR A 19 15.93 1.36 11.35
CA THR A 19 16.15 2.80 11.40
C THR A 19 14.84 3.53 11.74
N PRO A 20 14.91 4.69 12.43
CA PRO A 20 13.72 5.47 12.73
C PRO A 20 12.89 5.76 11.47
N ALA A 21 11.58 5.83 11.63
CA ALA A 21 10.69 6.14 10.52
C ALA A 21 11.03 7.50 9.89
N LEU A 22 10.86 7.55 8.58
CA LEU A 22 11.05 8.74 7.77
C LEU A 22 10.13 9.86 8.26
N THR A 23 10.66 11.07 8.32
CA THR A 23 9.93 12.25 8.78
C THR A 23 9.56 13.15 7.60
N GLN A 24 8.50 13.94 7.77
CA GLN A 24 8.14 14.99 6.81
C GLN A 24 9.31 15.95 6.57
N HIS A 25 10.02 16.34 7.64
CA HIS A 25 11.17 17.24 7.55
C HIS A 25 12.29 16.67 6.68
N SER A 26 12.63 15.38 6.84
CA SER A 26 13.67 14.74 6.01
C SER A 26 13.34 14.71 4.52
N ILE A 27 12.06 14.68 4.15
CA ILE A 27 11.64 14.69 2.75
C ILE A 27 11.71 16.10 2.18
N LEU A 28 11.21 17.09 2.92
CA LEU A 28 11.24 18.50 2.51
C LEU A 28 12.68 19.01 2.31
N THR A 29 13.63 18.49 3.10
CA THR A 29 15.05 18.84 2.98
C THR A 29 15.82 17.97 1.99
N CYS A 30 15.28 16.83 1.57
CA CYS A 30 15.91 15.96 0.59
C CYS A 30 15.91 16.64 -0.79
N ARG A 31 17.04 16.61 -1.49
CA ARG A 31 17.15 17.15 -2.85
C ARG A 31 16.92 16.10 -3.93
N GLU A 32 17.35 14.87 -3.65
CA GLU A 32 17.31 13.76 -4.57
C GLU A 32 16.00 12.98 -4.48
N ARG A 33 15.59 12.35 -5.58
CA ARG A 33 14.42 11.48 -5.65
C ARG A 33 14.81 10.16 -6.29
N LEU A 34 14.30 9.06 -5.76
CA LEU A 34 14.53 7.76 -6.39
C LEU A 34 13.70 7.62 -7.68
N PRO A 35 14.17 6.83 -8.66
CA PRO A 35 13.39 6.55 -9.86
C PRO A 35 12.07 5.85 -9.54
N SER A 36 10.96 6.34 -10.11
CA SER A 36 9.63 5.75 -9.92
C SER A 36 9.58 4.27 -10.29
N THR A 37 10.26 3.88 -11.37
CA THR A 37 10.32 2.49 -11.85
C THR A 37 10.94 1.56 -10.81
N LEU A 38 12.01 2.00 -10.14
CA LEU A 38 12.65 1.24 -9.06
C LEU A 38 11.69 1.03 -7.89
N LEU A 39 10.98 2.08 -7.46
CA LEU A 39 10.02 2.00 -6.36
C LEU A 39 8.86 1.07 -6.69
N ILE A 40 8.25 1.22 -7.87
CA ILE A 40 7.15 0.37 -8.34
C ILE A 40 7.55 -1.10 -8.36
N GLN A 41 8.71 -1.42 -8.97
CA GLN A 41 9.21 -2.79 -9.04
C GLN A 41 9.42 -3.39 -7.65
N ASN A 42 10.04 -2.64 -6.73
CA ASN A 42 10.29 -3.12 -5.37
C ASN A 42 8.99 -3.29 -4.57
N MET A 43 8.03 -2.37 -4.69
CA MET A 43 6.74 -2.48 -4.00
C MET A 43 5.95 -3.71 -4.45
N ILE A 44 5.86 -3.96 -5.77
CA ILE A 44 5.14 -5.14 -6.30
C ILE A 44 5.86 -6.43 -5.92
N ALA A 45 7.17 -6.51 -6.17
CA ALA A 45 7.95 -7.72 -5.90
C ALA A 45 7.89 -8.07 -4.41
N PHE A 46 8.03 -7.08 -3.54
CA PHE A 46 8.08 -7.33 -2.11
C PHE A 46 6.70 -7.60 -1.51
N SER A 47 5.64 -6.92 -1.95
CA SER A 47 4.28 -7.27 -1.55
C SER A 47 3.95 -8.71 -1.94
N THR A 48 4.30 -9.14 -3.15
CA THR A 48 4.14 -10.53 -3.61
C THR A 48 4.90 -11.51 -2.71
N TYR A 49 6.13 -11.18 -2.35
CA TYR A 49 6.95 -12.01 -1.44
C TYR A 49 6.30 -12.13 -0.05
N LEU A 50 5.91 -11.02 0.58
CA LEU A 50 5.27 -11.03 1.90
C LEU A 50 3.95 -11.78 1.90
N LEU A 51 3.17 -11.68 0.82
CA LEU A 51 1.93 -12.44 0.65
C LEU A 51 2.19 -13.94 0.51
N THR A 52 3.31 -14.34 -0.11
CA THR A 52 3.73 -15.75 -0.18
C THR A 52 4.08 -16.28 1.21
N ILE A 53 4.80 -15.51 2.02
CA ILE A 53 5.10 -15.85 3.42
C ILE A 53 3.81 -16.00 4.22
N GLU A 54 2.90 -15.04 4.13
CA GLU A 54 1.61 -15.10 4.82
C GLU A 54 0.77 -16.30 4.35
N ASN A 55 0.82 -16.64 3.06
CA ASN A 55 0.07 -17.76 2.49
C ASN A 55 0.64 -19.13 2.87
N ARG A 56 1.89 -19.22 3.34
CA ARG A 56 2.55 -20.47 3.71
C ARG A 56 2.83 -20.60 5.20
N SER A 57 2.75 -19.51 5.97
CA SER A 57 3.01 -19.49 7.40
C SER A 57 1.76 -19.11 8.19
N ASN A 58 1.69 -19.60 9.43
CA ASN A 58 0.74 -19.15 10.45
C ASN A 58 1.43 -18.31 11.55
N PHE A 59 2.73 -18.04 11.40
CA PHE A 59 3.54 -17.32 12.39
C PHE A 59 2.99 -15.91 12.69
N PHE A 60 2.47 -15.23 11.66
CA PHE A 60 1.91 -13.89 11.79
C PHE A 60 0.41 -13.88 12.11
N GLY A 61 -0.09 -14.93 12.76
CA GLY A 61 -1.48 -15.03 13.20
C GLY A 61 -2.47 -15.38 12.07
N PRO A 62 -3.77 -15.37 12.39
CA PRO A 62 -4.81 -15.75 11.45
C PRO A 62 -4.89 -14.75 10.30
N ARG A 63 -5.14 -15.27 9.10
CA ARG A 63 -5.31 -14.47 7.90
C ARG A 63 -6.65 -13.74 7.98
N SER A 64 -6.62 -12.43 7.72
CA SER A 64 -7.84 -11.72 7.39
C SER A 64 -8.30 -12.18 6.00
N ASN A 65 -9.47 -12.79 5.94
CA ASN A 65 -10.12 -13.21 4.70
C ASN A 65 -11.15 -12.19 4.21
N SER A 66 -11.20 -11.00 4.84
CA SER A 66 -12.15 -9.96 4.42
C SER A 66 -11.69 -9.31 3.12
N SER A 67 -12.45 -9.53 2.04
CA SER A 67 -12.28 -8.81 0.76
C SER A 67 -12.64 -7.33 0.83
N TYR A 68 -13.27 -6.89 1.94
CA TYR A 68 -13.77 -5.52 2.14
C TYR A 68 -13.00 -4.79 3.24
N SER A 69 -11.73 -5.14 3.43
CA SER A 69 -10.81 -4.49 4.36
C SER A 69 -9.49 -4.22 3.61
N PRO A 70 -8.89 -3.03 3.74
CA PRO A 70 -7.73 -2.62 2.94
C PRO A 70 -6.43 -3.21 3.51
N SER A 71 -6.35 -4.54 3.53
CA SER A 71 -5.12 -5.26 3.85
C SER A 71 -4.13 -5.19 2.69
N LEU A 72 -2.84 -5.46 2.96
CA LEU A 72 -1.81 -5.59 1.93
C LEU A 72 -2.27 -6.53 0.78
N ARG A 73 -2.91 -7.66 1.12
CA ARG A 73 -3.46 -8.60 0.14
C ARG A 73 -4.50 -7.95 -0.76
N VAL A 74 -5.47 -7.26 -0.17
CA VAL A 74 -6.58 -6.63 -0.92
C VAL A 74 -6.08 -5.49 -1.78
N LEU A 75 -5.22 -4.62 -1.25
CA LEU A 75 -4.65 -3.49 -2.00
C LEU A 75 -3.74 -3.96 -3.13
N HIS A 76 -2.88 -4.95 -2.88
CA HIS A 76 -2.08 -5.59 -3.94
C HIS A 76 -2.96 -6.21 -5.02
N ALA A 77 -3.97 -7.00 -4.64
CA ALA A 77 -4.87 -7.62 -5.60
C ALA A 77 -5.64 -6.58 -6.43
N ARG A 78 -6.12 -5.51 -5.79
CA ARG A 78 -6.78 -4.40 -6.49
C ARG A 78 -5.84 -3.75 -7.50
N LEU A 79 -4.62 -3.44 -7.09
CA LEU A 79 -3.64 -2.80 -7.96
C LEU A 79 -3.27 -3.66 -9.18
N ILE A 80 -3.01 -4.95 -8.97
CA ILE A 80 -2.67 -5.91 -10.04
C ILE A 80 -3.84 -6.14 -11.00
N ASN A 81 -5.07 -6.12 -10.50
CA ASN A 81 -6.27 -6.24 -11.33
C ASN A 81 -6.70 -4.89 -11.94
N GLY A 82 -5.88 -3.84 -11.85
CA GLY A 82 -6.11 -2.55 -12.49
C GLY A 82 -7.18 -1.68 -11.83
N TYR A 83 -7.63 -2.00 -10.61
CA TYR A 83 -8.59 -1.15 -9.92
C TYR A 83 -8.00 0.22 -9.63
N ILE A 84 -8.83 1.25 -9.76
CA ILE A 84 -8.47 2.62 -9.43
C ILE A 84 -8.56 2.82 -7.91
N ALA A 85 -7.62 3.60 -7.36
CA ALA A 85 -7.64 3.98 -5.95
C ALA A 85 -8.73 5.03 -5.71
N PRO A 86 -9.25 5.15 -4.47
CA PRO A 86 -10.20 6.22 -4.13
C PRO A 86 -9.66 7.59 -4.55
N SER A 87 -10.54 8.42 -5.14
CA SER A 87 -10.16 9.73 -5.68
C SER A 87 -9.41 10.56 -4.64
N PRO A 88 -8.28 11.19 -5.03
CA PRO A 88 -7.49 12.02 -4.13
C PRO A 88 -8.04 13.46 -4.02
N LEU A 89 -9.18 13.73 -4.66
CA LEU A 89 -9.83 15.04 -4.66
C LEU A 89 -10.23 15.48 -3.23
N PRO A 90 -10.16 16.78 -2.95
CA PRO A 90 -10.72 17.35 -1.73
C PRO A 90 -12.21 17.04 -1.57
N SER A 91 -12.68 16.97 -0.32
CA SER A 91 -14.06 16.58 0.00
C SER A 91 -15.15 17.43 -0.68
N GLN A 92 -14.86 18.69 -0.99
CA GLN A 92 -15.79 19.57 -1.70
C GLN A 92 -16.03 19.18 -3.16
N PHE A 93 -15.10 18.43 -3.78
CA PHE A 93 -15.23 17.92 -5.15
C PHE A 93 -15.69 16.46 -5.19
N LEU A 94 -15.70 15.77 -4.05
CA LEU A 94 -16.05 14.35 -4.00
C LEU A 94 -17.57 14.15 -4.19
N THR A 95 -17.93 13.62 -5.36
CA THR A 95 -19.28 13.16 -5.69
C THR A 95 -19.38 11.63 -5.64
N PRO A 96 -20.60 11.04 -5.56
CA PRO A 96 -20.77 9.58 -5.63
C PRO A 96 -20.14 8.95 -6.88
N ALA A 97 -20.14 9.65 -8.01
CA ALA A 97 -19.52 9.18 -9.25
C ALA A 97 -18.01 8.87 -9.09
N HIS A 98 -17.30 9.64 -8.26
CA HIS A 98 -15.89 9.38 -7.94
C HIS A 98 -15.69 8.08 -7.17
N THR A 99 -16.65 7.73 -6.31
CA THR A 99 -16.64 6.44 -5.60
C THR A 99 -16.88 5.32 -6.60
N ASP A 100 -17.82 5.48 -7.52
CA ASP A 100 -18.15 4.50 -8.57
C ASP A 100 -16.96 4.22 -9.50
N LEU A 101 -16.14 5.23 -9.82
CA LEU A 101 -14.88 5.08 -10.56
C LEU A 101 -13.86 4.15 -9.87
N SER A 102 -13.95 4.03 -8.54
CA SER A 102 -13.07 3.16 -7.75
C SER A 102 -13.67 1.77 -7.51
N THR A 103 -14.87 1.48 -8.01
CA THR A 103 -15.51 0.16 -7.89
C THR A 103 -15.11 -0.77 -9.04
N HIS A 104 -15.79 -1.92 -9.18
CA HIS A 104 -15.54 -2.91 -10.23
C HIS A 104 -15.85 -2.44 -11.65
N ALA A 105 -16.55 -1.32 -11.80
CA ALA A 105 -16.96 -0.81 -13.09
C ALA A 105 -15.78 -0.28 -13.94
N ASN A 106 -14.68 0.14 -13.29
CA ASN A 106 -13.60 0.86 -13.96
C ASN A 106 -12.25 0.24 -13.62
N VAL A 107 -11.55 -0.20 -14.66
CA VAL A 107 -10.28 -0.92 -14.57
C VAL A 107 -9.28 -0.32 -15.55
N PHE A 108 -8.09 0.00 -15.06
CA PHE A 108 -6.94 0.37 -15.85
C PHE A 108 -6.54 -0.78 -16.79
N SER A 109 -6.42 -0.49 -18.08
CA SER A 109 -6.19 -1.49 -19.14
C SER A 109 -4.71 -1.78 -19.44
N GLY A 110 -3.79 -0.94 -18.97
CA GLY A 110 -2.34 -1.11 -19.19
C GLY A 110 -1.67 -2.09 -18.22
N LYS A 111 -0.35 -2.24 -18.31
CA LYS A 111 0.40 -3.09 -17.37
C LYS A 111 0.55 -2.39 -16.03
N VAL A 112 0.53 -3.16 -14.93
CA VAL A 112 0.67 -2.60 -13.57
C VAL A 112 1.93 -1.74 -13.41
N HIS A 113 3.05 -2.11 -14.06
CA HIS A 113 4.33 -1.38 -13.97
C HIS A 113 4.33 -0.05 -14.73
N GLU A 114 3.36 0.17 -15.62
CA GLU A 114 3.21 1.40 -16.42
C GLU A 114 2.32 2.42 -15.69
N ARG A 115 1.71 2.05 -14.56
CA ARG A 115 0.88 2.95 -13.77
C ARG A 115 1.73 4.05 -13.12
N PRO A 116 1.17 5.28 -12.96
CA PRO A 116 1.84 6.36 -12.23
C PRO A 116 2.21 5.93 -10.81
N LEU A 117 3.32 6.47 -10.29
CA LEU A 117 3.79 6.15 -8.93
C LEU A 117 2.74 6.46 -7.85
N ALA A 118 1.92 7.50 -8.05
CA ALA A 118 0.86 7.87 -7.14
C ALA A 118 -0.18 6.76 -6.90
N ASP A 119 -0.45 5.92 -7.91
CA ASP A 119 -1.38 4.78 -7.79
C ASP A 119 -0.90 3.74 -6.77
N PHE A 120 0.40 3.75 -6.43
CA PHE A 120 1.02 2.85 -5.46
C PHE A 120 1.02 3.39 -4.03
N GLN A 121 0.47 4.59 -3.79
CA GLN A 121 0.47 5.23 -2.45
C GLN A 121 -0.09 4.32 -1.36
N ASP A 122 -1.26 3.71 -1.59
CA ASP A 122 -1.91 2.88 -0.56
C ASP A 122 -1.15 1.57 -0.34
N LEU A 123 -0.53 1.02 -1.40
CA LEU A 123 0.33 -0.16 -1.28
C LEU A 123 1.61 0.18 -0.51
N TYR A 124 2.19 1.36 -0.74
CA TYR A 124 3.36 1.87 -0.03
C TYR A 124 3.10 1.95 1.48
N TYR A 125 1.97 2.54 1.90
CA TYR A 125 1.57 2.59 3.30
C TYR A 125 1.36 1.19 3.90
N ALA A 126 0.60 0.35 3.20
CA ALA A 126 0.31 -1.01 3.67
C ALA A 126 1.59 -1.86 3.79
N LEU A 127 2.57 -1.66 2.91
CA LEU A 127 3.87 -2.33 2.95
C LEU A 127 4.68 -1.90 4.17
N LEU A 128 4.84 -0.59 4.42
CA LEU A 128 5.60 -0.09 5.56
C LEU A 128 4.99 -0.55 6.90
N ALA A 129 3.67 -0.46 7.02
CA ALA A 129 2.93 -0.98 8.17
C ALA A 129 3.17 -2.49 8.35
N ARG A 130 3.08 -3.28 7.25
CA ARG A 130 3.27 -4.73 7.32
C ARG A 130 4.69 -5.12 7.71
N ILE A 131 5.69 -4.41 7.20
CA ILE A 131 7.10 -4.58 7.54
C ILE A 131 7.31 -4.39 9.06
N ARG A 132 6.77 -3.30 9.62
CA ARG A 132 6.85 -3.01 11.07
C ARG A 132 6.13 -4.04 11.90
N GLU A 133 4.93 -4.43 11.50
CA GLU A 133 4.14 -5.46 12.18
C GLU A 133 4.89 -6.80 12.24
N MET A 134 5.44 -7.25 11.10
CA MET A 134 6.20 -8.50 11.04
C MET A 134 7.47 -8.43 11.89
N GLN A 135 8.21 -7.31 11.84
CA GLN A 135 9.41 -7.10 12.65
C GLN A 135 9.10 -7.15 14.15
N LYS A 136 8.05 -6.45 14.61
CA LYS A 136 7.62 -6.47 16.01
C LYS A 136 7.26 -7.88 16.47
N ARG A 137 6.44 -8.60 15.69
CA ARG A 137 6.02 -9.98 16.02
C ARG A 137 7.21 -10.94 16.08
N MET A 138 8.14 -10.87 15.12
CA MET A 138 9.36 -11.69 15.16
C MET A 138 10.21 -11.39 16.38
N SER A 139 10.40 -10.11 16.70
CA SER A 139 11.18 -9.67 17.86
C SER A 139 10.55 -10.13 19.17
N ASP A 140 9.23 -10.06 19.29
CA ASP A 140 8.49 -10.54 20.47
C ASP A 140 8.65 -12.05 20.66
N HIS A 141 8.53 -12.84 19.59
CA HIS A 141 8.73 -14.30 19.64
C HIS A 141 10.16 -14.71 20.02
N VAL A 142 11.16 -14.02 19.48
CA VAL A 142 12.56 -14.31 19.80
C VAL A 142 12.92 -13.88 21.21
N ARG A 143 12.47 -12.69 21.64
CA ARG A 143 12.70 -12.16 22.99
C ARG A 143 12.06 -13.02 24.07
N SER A 144 10.85 -13.52 23.83
CA SER A 144 10.13 -14.42 24.75
C SER A 144 10.66 -15.86 24.76
N GLY A 145 11.55 -16.22 23.83
CA GLY A 145 12.11 -17.57 23.72
C GLY A 145 11.18 -18.59 23.05
N PHE A 146 10.03 -18.19 22.52
CA PHE A 146 9.16 -19.07 21.73
C PHE A 146 9.77 -19.49 20.40
N SER A 147 10.74 -18.72 19.89
CA SER A 147 11.42 -19.01 18.64
C SER A 147 12.88 -18.57 18.72
N THR A 148 13.73 -19.17 17.91
CA THR A 148 15.12 -18.75 17.72
C THR A 148 15.28 -18.06 16.37
N ARG A 149 16.40 -17.36 16.15
CA ARG A 149 16.71 -16.73 14.86
C ARG A 149 16.71 -17.73 13.68
N ASP A 150 17.06 -18.98 13.94
CA ASP A 150 17.12 -20.05 12.95
C ASP A 150 15.80 -20.79 12.75
N THR A 151 14.73 -20.38 13.45
CA THR A 151 13.40 -20.97 13.30
C THR A 151 12.89 -20.73 11.87
N LEU A 152 12.52 -21.80 11.17
CA LEU A 152 11.91 -21.74 9.84
C LEU A 152 10.44 -21.32 9.94
N LEU A 153 9.98 -20.42 9.06
CA LEU A 153 8.58 -19.96 9.05
C LEU A 153 7.58 -21.00 8.56
N PHE A 154 8.04 -21.93 7.72
CA PHE A 154 7.32 -23.07 7.16
C PHE A 154 8.34 -24.05 6.56
N PRO A 155 7.97 -25.32 6.26
CA PRO A 155 8.88 -26.27 5.64
C PRO A 155 9.48 -25.72 4.33
N SER A 156 10.81 -25.71 4.22
CA SER A 156 11.57 -25.10 3.10
C SER A 156 11.40 -23.57 2.95
N GLY A 157 10.89 -22.88 3.97
CA GLY A 157 10.79 -21.43 4.02
C GLY A 157 12.07 -20.75 4.51
N PRO A 158 12.09 -19.41 4.58
CA PRO A 158 13.19 -18.69 5.20
C PRO A 158 13.17 -18.87 6.73
N THR A 159 14.34 -18.71 7.35
CA THR A 159 14.45 -18.54 8.80
C THR A 159 13.94 -17.15 9.22
N LEU A 160 13.66 -16.96 10.51
CA LEU A 160 13.31 -15.64 11.04
C LEU A 160 14.44 -14.62 10.80
N ALA A 161 15.71 -15.04 10.90
CA ALA A 161 16.85 -14.19 10.56
C ALA A 161 16.83 -13.75 9.08
N ASN A 162 16.64 -14.69 8.16
CA ASN A 162 16.63 -14.39 6.73
C ASN A 162 15.47 -13.46 6.36
N LEU A 163 14.28 -13.68 6.93
CA LEU A 163 13.16 -12.76 6.73
C LEU A 163 13.47 -11.38 7.34
N HIS A 164 14.01 -11.34 8.56
CA HIS A 164 14.36 -10.09 9.23
C HIS A 164 15.31 -9.23 8.39
N ASP A 165 16.38 -9.81 7.87
CA ASP A 165 17.37 -9.06 7.08
C ASP A 165 16.76 -8.54 5.76
N MET A 166 15.83 -9.29 5.18
CA MET A 166 15.08 -8.85 4.00
C MET A 166 14.10 -7.72 4.34
N LEU A 167 13.37 -7.82 5.45
CA LEU A 167 12.51 -6.73 5.93
C LEU A 167 13.32 -5.47 6.21
N LEU A 168 14.50 -5.59 6.83
CA LEU A 168 15.39 -4.47 7.12
C LEU A 168 15.87 -3.80 5.82
N SER A 169 16.36 -4.57 4.85
CA SER A 169 16.80 -4.02 3.56
C SER A 169 15.68 -3.27 2.82
N ARG A 170 14.45 -3.81 2.86
CA ARG A 170 13.29 -3.17 2.23
C ARG A 170 12.78 -1.97 3.01
N TRP A 171 12.86 -2.01 4.34
CA TRP A 171 12.63 -0.86 5.19
C TRP A 171 13.60 0.27 4.84
N GLU A 172 14.91 0.00 4.81
CA GLU A 172 15.92 1.01 4.49
C GLU A 172 15.72 1.64 3.10
N LEU A 173 15.28 0.85 2.11
CA LEU A 173 14.95 1.36 0.78
C LEU A 173 13.70 2.26 0.77
N LEU A 174 12.57 1.77 1.32
CA LEU A 174 11.29 2.47 1.25
C LEU A 174 11.22 3.63 2.24
N ASN A 175 11.86 3.51 3.40
CA ASN A 175 11.95 4.53 4.45
C ASN A 175 13.09 5.55 4.18
N ASN A 176 13.69 5.52 2.98
CA ASN A 176 14.70 6.49 2.57
C ASN A 176 14.06 7.85 2.21
N ALA A 177 14.74 8.95 2.52
CA ALA A 177 14.23 10.29 2.22
C ALA A 177 14.00 10.56 0.72
N ALA A 178 14.85 10.04 -0.16
CA ALA A 178 14.68 10.14 -1.61
C ALA A 178 13.53 9.28 -2.14
N ALA A 179 13.23 8.15 -1.48
CA ALA A 179 12.04 7.34 -1.77
C ALA A 179 10.76 8.09 -1.37
N GLY A 180 10.73 8.61 -0.14
CA GLY A 180 9.62 9.42 0.35
C GLY A 180 9.39 10.69 -0.47
N LYS A 181 10.46 11.35 -0.93
CA LYS A 181 10.36 12.51 -1.83
C LYS A 181 9.73 12.16 -3.17
N ALA A 182 10.18 11.08 -3.81
CA ALA A 182 9.59 10.64 -5.07
C ALA A 182 8.09 10.32 -4.94
N MET A 183 7.69 9.65 -3.85
CA MET A 183 6.29 9.36 -3.55
C MET A 183 5.49 10.64 -3.23
N ASP A 184 6.04 11.56 -2.44
CA ASP A 184 5.39 12.82 -2.06
C ASP A 184 5.10 13.70 -3.28
N GLU A 185 6.10 13.91 -4.14
CA GLU A 185 5.95 14.65 -5.40
C GLU A 185 4.93 13.99 -6.33
N ALA A 186 4.99 12.65 -6.48
CA ALA A 186 4.04 11.93 -7.33
C ALA A 186 2.59 12.07 -6.84
N VAL A 187 2.36 11.99 -5.52
CA VAL A 187 1.03 12.14 -4.94
C VAL A 187 0.51 13.58 -5.09
N ARG A 188 1.35 14.60 -4.90
CA ARG A 188 0.98 16.00 -5.14
C ARG A 188 0.61 16.23 -6.60
N GLU A 189 1.45 15.74 -7.52
CA GLU A 189 1.21 15.89 -8.95
C GLU A 189 -0.11 15.24 -9.36
N ALA A 190 -0.38 14.01 -8.88
CA ALA A 190 -1.63 13.32 -9.17
C ALA A 190 -2.86 14.07 -8.61
N ARG A 191 -2.76 14.66 -7.41
CA ARG A 191 -3.84 15.48 -6.85
C ARG A 191 -4.13 16.70 -7.72
N ILE A 192 -3.08 17.41 -8.14
CA ILE A 192 -3.23 18.59 -9.01
C ILE A 192 -3.85 18.18 -10.33
N GLN A 193 -3.39 17.08 -10.93
CA GLN A 193 -3.96 16.55 -12.15
C GLN A 193 -5.46 16.25 -11.98
N CYS A 194 -5.87 15.57 -10.89
CA CYS A 194 -7.28 15.32 -10.64
C CYS A 194 -8.10 16.61 -10.48
N ILE A 195 -7.57 17.64 -9.82
CA ILE A 195 -8.26 18.94 -9.71
C ILE A 195 -8.38 19.60 -11.09
N GLN A 196 -7.34 19.54 -11.91
CA GLN A 196 -7.36 20.07 -13.28
C GLN A 196 -8.41 19.35 -14.14
N GLU A 197 -8.51 18.03 -14.03
CA GLU A 197 -9.54 17.22 -14.71
C GLU A 197 -10.95 17.63 -14.27
N GLU A 198 -11.17 17.87 -12.98
CA GLU A 198 -12.48 18.32 -12.48
C GLU A 198 -12.84 19.74 -12.96
N ILE A 199 -11.86 20.65 -13.02
CA ILE A 199 -12.06 21.99 -13.59
C ILE A 199 -12.52 21.89 -15.05
N VAL A 200 -11.92 20.99 -15.84
CA VAL A 200 -12.34 20.77 -17.24
C VAL A 200 -13.79 20.28 -17.30
N VAL A 201 -14.19 19.34 -16.44
CA VAL A 201 -15.58 18.86 -16.36
C VAL A 201 -16.56 20.00 -16.02
N LEU A 202 -16.17 20.94 -15.15
CA LEU A 202 -16.99 22.11 -14.83
C LEU A 202 -17.17 23.05 -16.02
N VAL A 203 -16.13 23.23 -16.84
CA VAL A 203 -16.22 24.00 -18.09
C VAL A 203 -17.14 23.31 -19.09
N GLU A 204 -16.97 22.00 -19.31
CA GLU A 204 -17.81 21.21 -20.22
C GLU A 204 -19.29 21.23 -19.80
N SER A 205 -19.54 21.33 -18.49
CA SER A 205 -20.88 21.42 -17.92
C SER A 205 -21.47 22.84 -17.92
N ASN A 206 -20.77 23.83 -18.48
CA ASN A 206 -21.12 25.26 -18.44
C ASN A 206 -21.31 25.82 -17.02
N LEU A 207 -20.64 25.23 -16.02
CA LEU A 207 -20.63 25.70 -14.63
C LEU A 207 -19.47 26.65 -14.34
N MET A 208 -18.48 26.71 -15.25
CA MET A 208 -17.31 27.58 -15.16
C MET A 208 -16.97 28.12 -16.55
N SER A 209 -16.50 29.38 -16.63
CA SER A 209 -16.02 29.95 -17.89
C SER A 209 -14.61 29.46 -18.23
N GLY A 210 -14.25 29.47 -19.52
CA GLY A 210 -12.90 29.07 -19.97
C GLY A 210 -11.80 29.94 -19.35
N ASP A 211 -12.00 31.26 -19.30
CA ASP A 211 -11.03 32.21 -18.73
C ASP A 211 -10.82 31.98 -17.23
N GLU A 212 -11.90 31.66 -16.51
CA GLU A 212 -11.83 31.30 -15.09
C GLU A 212 -11.08 29.99 -14.86
N ALA A 213 -11.33 28.98 -15.70
CA ALA A 213 -10.65 27.70 -15.63
C ALA A 213 -9.14 27.83 -15.89
N GLU A 214 -8.74 28.59 -16.90
CA GLU A 214 -7.33 28.85 -17.20
C GLU A 214 -6.63 29.52 -16.02
N LEU A 215 -7.27 30.53 -15.43
CA LEU A 215 -6.75 31.23 -14.25
C LEU A 215 -6.56 30.27 -13.06
N GLN A 216 -7.55 29.43 -12.76
CA GLN A 216 -7.45 28.46 -11.66
C GLN A 216 -6.36 27.40 -11.92
N ILE A 217 -6.27 26.90 -13.15
CA ILE A 217 -5.23 25.93 -13.55
C ILE A 217 -3.83 26.53 -13.41
N MET A 218 -3.64 27.79 -13.81
CA MET A 218 -2.37 28.50 -13.63
C MET A 218 -2.03 28.66 -12.14
N GLN A 219 -2.99 29.07 -11.32
CA GLN A 219 -2.81 29.24 -9.87
C GLN A 219 -2.40 27.93 -9.18
N LEU A 220 -2.96 26.78 -9.59
CA LEU A 220 -2.60 25.47 -9.04
C LEU A 220 -1.12 25.10 -9.28
N ARG A 221 -0.50 25.67 -10.32
CA ARG A 221 0.89 25.42 -10.69
C ARG A 221 1.86 26.45 -10.10
N GLU A 222 1.37 27.49 -9.45
CA GLU A 222 2.21 28.42 -8.71
C GLU A 222 2.95 27.68 -7.60
N LYS A 223 4.25 27.95 -7.44
CA LYS A 223 5.13 27.18 -6.56
C LYS A 223 4.62 27.08 -5.13
N ASN A 224 4.17 28.19 -4.56
CA ASN A 224 3.59 28.28 -3.22
C ASN A 224 2.30 27.46 -3.09
N VAL A 225 1.47 27.40 -4.13
CA VAL A 225 0.22 26.63 -4.13
C VAL A 225 0.52 25.15 -4.29
N TYR A 226 1.43 24.77 -5.19
CA TYR A 226 1.92 23.40 -5.38
C TYR A 226 2.53 22.85 -4.09
N GLU A 227 3.44 23.60 -3.47
CA GLU A 227 4.11 23.20 -2.23
C GLU A 227 3.15 23.16 -1.02
N ALA A 228 2.01 23.85 -1.09
CA ALA A 228 0.94 23.76 -0.11
C ALA A 228 0.01 22.55 -0.33
N GLN A 229 0.00 21.94 -1.52
CA GLN A 229 -0.83 20.77 -1.76
C GLN A 229 -0.39 19.60 -0.88
N PRO A 230 -1.35 18.87 -0.25
CA PRO A 230 -1.02 17.74 0.59
C PRO A 230 -0.39 16.62 -0.25
N GLY A 231 0.83 16.22 0.06
CA GLY A 231 1.50 15.10 -0.59
C GLY A 231 1.18 13.77 0.11
N LEU A 232 2.25 13.05 0.49
CA LEU A 232 2.15 11.91 1.37
C LEU A 232 1.62 12.34 2.75
N GLU A 233 0.72 11.54 3.27
CA GLU A 233 0.13 11.73 4.59
C GLU A 233 0.99 11.01 5.62
N TRP A 234 1.51 11.79 6.57
CA TRP A 234 2.44 11.27 7.57
C TRP A 234 1.72 10.52 8.66
N THR A 235 2.20 9.30 8.93
CA THR A 235 1.75 8.49 10.04
C THR A 235 2.94 8.25 10.96
N PRO A 236 2.86 8.65 12.25
CA PRO A 236 3.97 8.46 13.19
C PRO A 236 4.45 7.00 13.18
N GLU A 237 5.75 6.83 12.98
CA GLU A 237 6.45 5.54 12.97
C GLU A 237 5.93 4.47 11.99
N TRP A 238 5.08 4.87 11.03
CA TRP A 238 4.31 3.93 10.21
C TRP A 238 3.57 2.89 11.06
N ASP A 239 3.02 3.33 12.20
CA ASP A 239 2.31 2.46 13.13
C ASP A 239 1.22 1.66 12.40
N PRO A 240 1.25 0.31 12.48
CA PRO A 240 0.33 -0.51 11.70
C PRO A 240 -1.15 -0.25 12.00
N ALA A 241 -1.51 0.08 13.26
CA ALA A 241 -2.89 0.33 13.63
C ALA A 241 -3.38 1.67 13.04
N LEU A 242 -2.56 2.73 13.12
CA LEU A 242 -2.89 4.03 12.54
C LEU A 242 -2.99 3.97 11.01
N VAL A 243 -2.02 3.31 10.34
CA VAL A 243 -2.06 3.14 8.88
C VAL A 243 -3.31 2.36 8.45
N ASN A 244 -3.62 1.26 9.15
CA ASN A 244 -4.81 0.46 8.85
C ASN A 244 -6.12 1.25 9.08
N ALA A 245 -6.20 2.08 10.13
CA ALA A 245 -7.36 2.91 10.41
C ALA A 245 -7.58 3.94 9.29
N LYS A 246 -6.52 4.63 8.85
CA LYS A 246 -6.57 5.60 7.75
C LYS A 246 -6.98 4.95 6.42
N LEU A 247 -6.38 3.81 6.09
CA LEU A 247 -6.77 3.06 4.89
C LEU A 247 -8.22 2.59 4.98
N ALA A 248 -8.67 2.12 6.14
CA ALA A 248 -10.06 1.70 6.35
C ALA A 248 -11.04 2.84 6.16
N GLU A 249 -10.71 4.04 6.64
CA GLU A 249 -11.52 5.25 6.41
C GLU A 249 -11.55 5.63 4.93
N LYS A 250 -10.37 5.71 4.28
CA LYS A 250 -10.25 6.05 2.85
C LYS A 250 -11.08 5.12 1.96
N TYR A 251 -11.06 3.82 2.24
CA TYR A 251 -11.75 2.81 1.44
C TYR A 251 -13.18 2.49 1.91
N ARG A 252 -13.68 3.12 2.98
CA ARG A 252 -14.99 2.79 3.59
C ARG A 252 -16.11 2.77 2.56
N ASN A 253 -16.29 3.88 1.84
CA ASN A 253 -17.38 4.02 0.88
C ASN A 253 -17.20 3.07 -0.33
N VAL A 254 -15.98 2.94 -0.84
CA VAL A 254 -15.67 2.03 -1.95
C VAL A 254 -16.02 0.58 -1.59
N PHE A 255 -15.62 0.11 -0.42
CA PHE A 255 -15.91 -1.26 0.00
C PHE A 255 -17.36 -1.47 0.41
N GLU A 256 -18.06 -0.46 0.93
CA GLU A 256 -19.49 -0.52 1.15
C GLU A 256 -20.26 -0.67 -0.17
N GLU A 257 -19.91 0.10 -1.20
CA GLU A 257 -20.53 -0.02 -2.52
C GLU A 257 -20.21 -1.35 -3.20
N CYS A 258 -18.94 -1.79 -3.19
CA CYS A 258 -18.59 -3.15 -3.66
C CYS A 258 -19.43 -4.23 -2.96
N ARG A 259 -19.60 -4.13 -1.63
CA ARG A 259 -20.42 -5.07 -0.86
C ARG A 259 -21.90 -5.02 -1.25
N LYS A 260 -22.44 -3.83 -1.53
CA LYS A 260 -23.83 -3.67 -2.01
C LYS A 260 -24.01 -4.26 -3.41
N MET A 261 -23.07 -4.03 -4.32
CA MET A 261 -23.08 -4.60 -5.67
C MET A 261 -23.03 -6.13 -5.62
N ASP A 262 -22.11 -6.70 -4.85
CA ASP A 262 -21.96 -8.15 -4.70
C ASP A 262 -23.23 -8.81 -4.11
N LYS A 263 -23.91 -8.14 -3.18
CA LYS A 263 -25.21 -8.64 -2.65
C LYS A 263 -26.32 -8.63 -3.70
N LYS A 264 -26.37 -7.60 -4.56
CA LYS A 264 -27.35 -7.51 -5.65
C LYS A 264 -27.08 -8.56 -6.73
N GLU A 265 -25.82 -8.82 -7.05
CA GLU A 265 -25.41 -9.84 -8.02
C GLU A 265 -25.51 -11.26 -7.46
N GLY A 266 -25.30 -11.48 -6.15
CA GLY A 266 -25.50 -12.77 -5.49
C GLY A 266 -26.95 -13.29 -5.56
N GLY A 267 -27.92 -12.41 -5.82
CA GLY A 267 -29.33 -12.78 -6.11
C GLY A 267 -29.61 -13.11 -7.59
N ARG A 268 -28.66 -12.87 -8.50
CA ARG A 268 -28.73 -13.18 -9.94
C ARG A 268 -27.59 -14.13 -10.29
N GLY A 269 -27.88 -15.44 -10.28
CA GLY A 269 -26.89 -16.52 -10.37
C GLY A 269 -25.65 -16.26 -11.26
N LYS A 270 -24.48 -16.29 -10.60
CA LYS A 270 -23.11 -16.48 -11.14
C LYS A 270 -22.53 -15.41 -12.10
N ARG A 271 -21.60 -14.61 -11.56
CA ARG A 271 -20.20 -14.33 -12.01
C ARG A 271 -19.70 -12.90 -11.68
N GLY A 272 -19.93 -12.42 -10.45
CA GLY A 272 -19.19 -11.28 -9.89
C GLY A 272 -17.88 -11.76 -9.27
N CYS A 273 -16.81 -11.83 -10.07
CA CYS A 273 -15.53 -12.41 -9.68
C CYS A 273 -14.81 -11.47 -8.69
N CYS A 274 -15.00 -11.75 -7.40
CA CYS A 274 -14.40 -11.06 -6.27
C CYS A 274 -12.86 -10.96 -6.40
N CYS A 275 -12.27 -9.95 -5.75
CA CYS A 275 -10.82 -9.72 -5.62
C CYS A 275 -10.01 -10.97 -5.15
N SER A 276 -10.67 -12.04 -4.70
CA SER A 276 -10.07 -13.33 -4.33
C SER A 276 -10.06 -14.38 -5.45
N CYS A 277 -10.91 -14.29 -6.48
CA CYS A 277 -11.16 -15.40 -7.42
C CYS A 277 -10.31 -15.39 -8.70
N ARG A 278 -9.76 -14.24 -9.14
CA ARG A 278 -8.74 -14.25 -10.22
C ARG A 278 -7.35 -14.66 -9.73
N ALA A 279 -7.01 -14.38 -8.48
CA ALA A 279 -5.69 -14.68 -7.92
C ALA A 279 -5.42 -16.19 -7.70
N GLY A 280 -6.45 -17.04 -7.80
CA GLY A 280 -6.33 -18.50 -7.68
C GLY A 280 -6.33 -19.25 -9.02
N CYS A 281 -6.48 -18.57 -10.17
CA CYS A 281 -6.70 -19.21 -11.46
C CYS A 281 -5.75 -18.76 -12.59
N SER A 282 -4.67 -18.03 -12.26
CA SER A 282 -3.54 -17.84 -13.17
C SER A 282 -2.50 -18.90 -12.88
N THR A 283 -2.46 -19.90 -13.75
CA THR A 283 -1.34 -20.79 -14.03
C THR A 283 0.01 -20.17 -13.69
N TRP A 284 0.82 -20.98 -13.01
CA TRP A 284 2.27 -20.89 -12.90
C TRP A 284 2.90 -20.26 -14.15
N TYR A 285 3.19 -18.97 -14.11
CA TYR A 285 4.17 -18.38 -15.01
C TYR A 285 5.54 -18.67 -14.42
N GLN A 286 6.24 -19.60 -15.05
CA GLN A 286 7.68 -19.78 -14.91
C GLN A 286 8.34 -18.43 -15.26
N TRP A 287 8.97 -17.81 -14.27
CA TRP A 287 9.98 -16.80 -14.53
C TRP A 287 11.30 -17.56 -14.64
N THR A 288 11.84 -17.60 -15.85
CA THR A 288 13.26 -17.88 -16.12
C THR A 288 14.13 -16.80 -15.52
#